data_AF-A0A8X6M7N2-F1
#
_entry.id   AF-A0A8X6M7N2-F1
#
_cell.length_a   1.000
_cell.length_b   1.000
_cell.length_c   1.000
_cell.angle_alpha   90.00
_cell.angle_beta   90.00
_cell.angle_gamma   90.00
#
_symmetry.space_group_name_H-M   'P 1'
#
loop_
_entity.id
_entity.type
_entity.pdbx_description
1 polymer ?
#
loop_
_entity_poly.entity_id
_entity_poly.type
_entity_poly.pdbx_seq_one_letter_code
_entity_poly.pdbx_strand_id
1 'polypeptide(L)'
;MRTPILGATSHSCKLEFWYHFNVRGGGYLEVYISQMGLGQKTRRFSQRSDTGKDWQFESIPIGNYPAGKMIEFHGTVIFPKMAGQVQDIALDNINYVNCDPNLIYSE
;
A
#
# COMPACT_ATOMS: atom_id res chain seq x y z
N MET A 1 2.74 -1.61 8.76
CA MET A 1 3.31 -2.91 8.34
C MET A 1 4.45 -2.66 7.36
N ARG A 2 5.49 -3.49 7.34
CA ARG A 2 6.55 -3.45 6.31
C ARG A 2 6.77 -4.85 5.75
N THR A 3 7.06 -4.94 4.46
CA THR A 3 7.45 -6.20 3.82
C THR A 3 8.91 -6.54 4.13
N PRO A 4 9.36 -7.78 3.89
CA PRO A 4 10.77 -8.07 3.76
C PRO A 4 11.43 -7.22 2.65
N ILE A 5 12.77 -7.23 2.63
CA ILE A 5 13.54 -6.64 1.53
C ILE A 5 13.22 -7.41 0.26
N LEU A 6 12.83 -6.68 -0.79
CA LEU A 6 12.48 -7.22 -2.09
C LEU A 6 13.72 -7.30 -3.00
N GLY A 7 13.66 -8.24 -3.93
CA GLY A 7 14.55 -8.30 -5.09
C GLY A 7 14.32 -7.14 -6.06
N ALA A 8 15.04 -7.16 -7.18
CA ALA A 8 14.79 -6.22 -8.26
C ALA A 8 13.40 -6.43 -8.86
N THR A 9 12.74 -5.36 -9.28
CA THR A 9 11.38 -5.38 -9.83
C THR A 9 11.34 -4.97 -11.30
N SER A 10 10.43 -5.54 -12.08
CA SER A 10 10.22 -5.15 -13.49
C SER A 10 9.59 -3.75 -13.63
N HIS A 11 9.63 -3.16 -14.83
CA HIS A 11 8.92 -1.91 -15.15
C HIS A 11 7.40 -2.04 -15.01
N SER A 12 6.86 -3.21 -15.29
CA SER A 12 5.42 -3.50 -15.22
C SER A 12 4.96 -3.96 -13.84
N CYS A 13 5.85 -3.96 -12.84
CA CYS A 13 5.54 -4.42 -11.48
C CYS A 13 4.43 -3.57 -10.85
N LYS A 14 3.37 -4.24 -10.40
CA LYS A 14 2.23 -3.68 -9.68
C LYS A 14 2.08 -4.36 -8.32
N LEU A 15 1.54 -3.62 -7.38
CA LEU A 15 1.06 -4.14 -6.10
C LEU A 15 -0.45 -4.06 -6.11
N GLU A 16 -1.09 -5.22 -6.05
CA GLU A 16 -2.54 -5.34 -5.94
C GLU A 16 -2.90 -5.72 -4.52
N PHE A 17 -3.95 -5.11 -3.97
CA PHE A 17 -4.42 -5.42 -2.63
C PHE A 17 -5.87 -4.97 -2.45
N TRP A 18 -6.52 -5.59 -1.47
CA TRP A 18 -7.81 -5.14 -0.98
C TRP A 18 -7.62 -4.37 0.32
N TYR A 19 -8.39 -3.30 0.51
CA TYR A 19 -8.38 -2.52 1.73
C TYR A 19 -9.79 -2.18 2.19
N HIS A 20 -9.98 -2.15 3.51
CA HIS A 20 -11.14 -1.59 4.16
C HIS A 20 -10.70 -0.32 4.89
N PHE A 21 -11.33 0.81 4.59
CA PHE A 21 -10.99 2.10 5.18
C PHE A 21 -12.25 2.83 5.67
N ASN A 22 -12.72 2.41 6.84
CA ASN A 22 -13.83 3.02 7.54
C ASN A 22 -13.29 3.95 8.63
N VAL A 23 -12.83 5.13 8.24
CA VAL A 23 -12.19 6.10 9.14
C VAL A 23 -12.85 7.46 8.98
N ARG A 24 -13.43 7.96 10.08
CA ARG A 24 -14.18 9.21 10.11
C ARG A 24 -13.46 10.24 10.96
N GLY A 25 -13.65 11.52 10.62
CA GLY A 25 -13.02 12.62 11.35
C GLY A 25 -11.56 12.83 10.96
N GLY A 26 -10.82 11.80 10.51
CA GLY A 26 -9.51 11.97 9.88
C GLY A 26 -8.54 10.83 10.16
N GLY A 27 -7.66 10.58 9.20
CA GLY A 27 -6.71 9.47 9.20
C GLY A 27 -6.15 9.27 7.81
N TYR A 28 -5.40 8.18 7.63
CA TYR A 28 -4.94 7.79 6.31
C TYR A 28 -4.54 6.32 6.26
N LEU A 29 -4.59 5.77 5.05
CA LEU A 29 -3.86 4.57 4.64
C LEU A 29 -2.94 4.98 3.48
N GLU A 30 -1.65 4.81 3.65
CA GLU A 30 -0.65 5.17 2.65
C GLU A 30 0.30 4.01 2.38
N VAL A 31 0.70 3.85 1.12
CA VAL A 31 1.71 2.87 0.70
C VAL A 31 2.93 3.60 0.19
N TYR A 32 4.09 3.22 0.71
CA TYR A 32 5.38 3.79 0.38
C TYR A 32 6.34 2.71 -0.13
N ILE A 33 7.21 3.10 -1.04
CA ILE A 33 8.43 2.37 -1.38
C ILE A 33 9.58 3.05 -0.64
N SER A 34 10.39 2.28 0.08
CA SER A 34 11.55 2.77 0.81
C SER A 34 12.75 1.85 0.66
N GLN A 35 13.91 2.29 1.15
CA GLN A 35 15.13 1.49 1.23
C GLN A 35 15.67 1.54 2.65
N MET A 36 16.08 0.39 3.19
CA MET A 36 16.59 0.30 4.55
C MET A 36 17.82 1.19 4.72
N GLY A 37 17.86 1.96 5.81
CA GLY A 37 18.97 2.87 6.10
C GLY A 37 18.96 4.19 5.30
N LEU A 38 18.04 4.36 4.35
CA LEU A 38 17.81 5.63 3.66
C LEU A 38 16.52 6.28 4.15
N GLY A 39 16.55 7.59 4.41
CA GLY A 39 15.38 8.33 4.86
C GLY A 39 14.35 8.63 3.75
N GLN A 40 14.70 8.43 2.49
CA GLN A 40 13.81 8.74 1.37
C GLN A 40 12.74 7.65 1.19
N LYS A 41 11.48 8.09 1.05
CA LYS A 41 10.34 7.25 0.73
C LYS A 41 9.57 7.84 -0.43
N THR A 42 9.09 6.98 -1.32
CA THR A 42 8.23 7.38 -2.44
C THR A 42 6.82 6.89 -2.19
N ARG A 43 5.85 7.80 -2.02
CA ARG A 43 4.44 7.42 -1.85
C ARG A 43 3.88 6.92 -3.18
N ARG A 44 3.20 5.78 -3.15
CA ARG A 44 2.51 5.17 -4.30
C ARG A 44 0.99 5.17 -4.16
N PHE A 45 0.48 5.24 -2.93
CA PHE A 45 -0.95 5.25 -2.65
C PHE A 45 -1.27 6.14 -1.45
N SER A 46 -2.45 6.76 -1.45
CA SER A 46 -2.98 7.50 -0.31
C SER A 46 -4.50 7.46 -0.32
N GLN A 47 -5.09 6.84 0.70
CA GLN A 47 -6.50 6.95 1.04
C GLN A 47 -6.65 7.82 2.29
N ARG A 48 -7.53 8.83 2.24
CA ARG A 48 -7.80 9.74 3.37
C ARG A 48 -9.29 9.93 3.65
N SER A 49 -10.13 9.71 2.65
CA SER A 49 -11.58 9.82 2.78
C SER A 49 -12.16 8.49 3.23
N ASP A 50 -13.17 8.52 4.09
CA ASP A 50 -13.96 7.34 4.47
C ASP A 50 -14.49 6.65 3.21
N THR A 51 -14.16 5.36 3.00
CA THR A 51 -14.72 4.55 1.90
C THR A 51 -15.93 3.74 2.34
N GLY A 52 -16.39 3.92 3.57
CA GLY A 52 -17.48 3.14 4.14
C GLY A 52 -17.04 1.72 4.51
N LYS A 53 -18.01 0.80 4.56
CA LYS A 53 -17.82 -0.56 5.09
C LYS A 53 -17.41 -1.59 4.04
N ASP A 54 -17.32 -1.18 2.78
CA ASP A 54 -17.05 -2.09 1.68
C ASP A 54 -15.55 -2.18 1.43
N TRP A 55 -15.09 -3.39 1.14
CA TRP A 55 -13.73 -3.63 0.68
C TRP A 55 -13.51 -2.97 -0.68
N GLN A 56 -12.41 -2.26 -0.80
CA GLN A 56 -11.97 -1.60 -2.02
C GLN A 56 -10.76 -2.35 -2.60
N PHE A 57 -10.73 -2.49 -3.92
CA PHE A 57 -9.57 -3.04 -4.63
C PHE A 57 -8.70 -1.90 -5.14
N GLU A 58 -7.38 -2.08 -5.05
CA GLU A 58 -6.40 -1.16 -5.62
C GLU A 58 -5.29 -1.91 -6.34
N SER A 59 -4.83 -1.33 -7.45
CA SER A 59 -3.69 -1.82 -8.23
C SER A 59 -2.72 -0.66 -8.49
N ILE A 60 -1.70 -0.52 -7.63
CA ILE A 60 -0.74 0.57 -7.75
C ILE A 60 0.53 0.16 -8.51
N PRO A 61 1.08 1.03 -9.38
CA PRO A 61 2.36 0.78 -10.02
C PRO A 61 3.50 0.88 -8.99
N ILE A 62 4.31 -0.17 -8.91
CA ILE A 62 5.59 -0.16 -8.18
C ILE A 62 6.68 0.33 -9.11
N GLY A 63 6.77 -0.26 -10.30
CA GLY A 63 7.77 0.06 -11.33
C GLY A 63 9.12 -0.61 -11.09
N ASN A 64 10.09 -0.25 -11.93
CA ASN A 64 11.42 -0.84 -11.91
C ASN A 64 12.30 -0.26 -10.80
N TYR A 65 12.78 -1.13 -9.91
CA TYR A 65 13.76 -0.79 -8.89
C TYR A 65 14.84 -1.86 -8.81
N PRO A 66 16.09 -1.49 -8.46
CA PRO A 66 17.09 -2.46 -8.04
C PRO A 66 16.65 -3.14 -6.72
N ALA A 67 17.26 -4.28 -6.43
CA ALA A 67 17.07 -4.99 -5.16
C ALA A 67 17.39 -4.08 -3.95
N GLY A 68 16.77 -4.37 -2.81
CA GLY A 68 16.98 -3.59 -1.58
C GLY A 68 15.84 -2.65 -1.21
N LYS A 69 14.73 -2.65 -1.97
CA LYS A 69 13.53 -1.89 -1.62
C LYS A 69 12.62 -2.68 -0.67
N MET A 70 11.77 -1.95 0.06
CA MET A 70 10.68 -2.51 0.87
C MET A 70 9.40 -1.73 0.57
N ILE A 71 8.26 -2.37 0.78
CA ILE A 71 6.97 -1.71 0.78
C ILE A 71 6.53 -1.48 2.22
N GLU A 72 6.09 -0.27 2.52
CA GLU A 72 5.57 0.10 3.82
C GLU A 72 4.10 0.53 3.71
N PHE A 73 3.25 -0.11 4.49
CA PHE A 73 1.86 0.30 4.69
C PHE A 73 1.74 1.07 6.00
N HIS A 74 1.26 2.30 5.90
CA HIS A 74 1.11 3.24 7.01
C HIS A 74 -0.38 3.53 7.18
N GLY A 75 -0.96 3.10 8.29
CA GLY A 75 -2.37 3.33 8.63
C GLY A 75 -2.47 4.11 9.93
N THR A 76 -3.28 5.17 9.96
CA THR A 76 -3.58 5.90 11.19
C THR A 76 -5.03 6.34 11.26
N VAL A 77 -5.54 6.42 12.48
CA VAL A 77 -6.81 7.05 12.83
C VAL A 77 -6.48 8.21 13.76
N ILE A 78 -6.80 9.43 13.35
CA ILE A 78 -6.41 10.65 14.07
C ILE A 78 -7.48 11.00 15.12
N PHE A 79 -8.75 10.90 14.75
CA PHE A 79 -9.84 11.34 15.61
C PHE A 79 -10.49 10.16 16.34
N PRO A 80 -10.74 10.31 17.66
CA PRO A 80 -11.30 9.23 18.45
C PRO A 80 -12.71 8.87 17.96
N LYS A 81 -13.07 7.59 18.15
CA LYS A 81 -14.42 7.09 17.89
C LYS A 81 -15.42 7.93 18.68
N MET A 82 -16.42 8.48 17.99
CA MET A 82 -17.64 8.92 18.67
C MET A 82 -18.38 7.69 19.21
N ALA A 83 -19.13 7.83 20.30
CA ALA A 83 -19.88 6.73 20.89
C ALA A 83 -20.77 6.05 19.82
N GLY A 84 -20.64 4.73 19.69
CA GLY A 84 -21.37 3.93 18.70
C GLY A 84 -20.75 3.86 17.30
N GLN A 85 -19.63 4.53 17.02
CA GLN A 85 -18.92 4.41 15.74
C GLN A 85 -17.78 3.40 15.79
N VAL A 86 -17.78 2.47 14.85
CA VAL A 86 -16.62 1.62 14.54
C VAL A 86 -15.76 2.36 13.53
N GLN A 87 -14.46 2.39 13.80
CA GLN A 87 -13.43 2.86 12.88
C GLN A 87 -12.33 1.83 12.86
N ASP A 88 -11.82 1.53 11.68
CA ASP A 88 -10.85 0.48 11.42
C ASP A 88 -10.22 0.64 10.03
N ILE A 89 -9.01 0.09 9.93
CA ILE A 89 -8.26 -0.04 8.68
C ILE A 89 -7.86 -1.51 8.61
N ALA A 90 -8.21 -2.18 7.50
CA ALA A 90 -7.78 -3.55 7.24
C ALA A 90 -7.22 -3.68 5.82
N LEU A 91 -6.35 -4.66 5.65
CA LEU A 91 -5.70 -4.99 4.39
C LEU A 91 -5.80 -6.50 4.20
N ASP A 92 -6.04 -6.94 2.97
CA ASP A 92 -6.06 -8.37 2.62
C ASP A 92 -5.64 -8.59 1.15
N ASN A 93 -5.37 -9.84 0.79
CA ASN A 93 -5.11 -10.29 -0.58
C ASN A 93 -4.01 -9.46 -1.30
N ILE A 94 -2.90 -9.21 -0.60
CA ILE A 94 -1.76 -8.45 -1.14
C ILE A 94 -0.96 -9.33 -2.12
N ASN A 95 -0.87 -8.90 -3.37
CA ASN A 95 -0.21 -9.61 -4.46
C ASN A 95 0.77 -8.71 -5.22
N TYR A 96 1.88 -9.30 -5.66
CA TYR A 96 2.83 -8.68 -6.58
C TYR A 96 2.55 -9.20 -7.98
N VAL A 97 2.20 -8.31 -8.91
CA VAL A 97 1.84 -8.68 -10.28
C VAL A 97 2.89 -8.16 -11.23
N ASN A 98 3.34 -9.02 -12.13
CA ASN A 98 4.31 -8.72 -13.19
C ASN A 98 5.65 -8.15 -12.67
N CYS A 99 6.15 -8.66 -11.54
CA CYS A 99 7.31 -8.07 -10.86
C CYS A 99 8.66 -8.69 -11.19
N ASP A 100 8.73 -9.87 -11.82
CA ASP A 100 10.01 -10.48 -12.21
C ASP A 100 10.68 -9.67 -13.34
N PRO A 101 11.88 -9.09 -13.13
CA PRO A 101 12.58 -8.29 -14.12
C PRO A 101 13.14 -9.09 -15.30
N ASN A 102 13.15 -10.42 -15.23
CA ASN A 102 13.63 -11.30 -16.31
C ASN A 102 12.52 -11.72 -17.28
N LEU A 103 11.27 -11.36 -16.99
CA LEU A 103 10.12 -11.65 -17.83
C LEU A 103 9.67 -10.40 -18.59
N ILE A 104 9.17 -10.62 -19.81
CA ILE A 104 8.55 -9.58 -20.63
C ILE A 104 7.04 -9.70 -20.47
N TYR A 105 6.37 -8.60 -20.12
CA TYR A 105 4.93 -8.54 -19.98
C TYR A 105 4.36 -7.72 -21.14
N SER A 106 3.41 -8.30 -21.88
CA SER A 106 2.59 -7.53 -22.82
C SER A 106 1.65 -6.62 -22.05
N GLU A 107 1.50 -5.38 -22.50
CA GLU A 107 0.50 -4.43 -21.97
C GLU A 107 -0.93 -4.86 -22.27
#